data_AF-A0A4V2JBS5-F1
#
_entry.id   AF-A0A4V2JBS5-F1
#
_cell.length_a   1.000
_cell.length_b   1.000
_cell.length_c   1.000
_cell.angle_alpha   90.00
_cell.angle_beta   90.00
_cell.angle_gamma   90.00
#
_symmetry.space_group_name_H-M   'P 1'
#
loop_
_entity.id
_entity.type
_entity.pdbx_description
1 polymer ?
#
loop_
_entity_poly.entity_id
_entity_poly.type
_entity_poly.pdbx_seq_one_letter_code
_entity_poly.pdbx_strand_id
1 'polypeptide(L)' 'MLVTPIPALPAPPKPGSADQLEQAFLEEMLKYCGPRTSEGAFGGGIGEDQFSSFLSREYAAVLAAQLDLGLATRMDLS' A
#
# COMPACT_ATOMS: atom_id res chain seq x y z
N MET A 1 -16.72 26.60 -20.22
CA MET A 1 -15.48 26.55 -19.41
C MET A 1 -14.59 25.49 -20.03
N LEU A 2 -13.43 25.85 -20.58
CA LEU A 2 -12.47 24.87 -21.12
C LEU A 2 -11.73 24.26 -19.93
N VAL A 3 -11.92 22.97 -19.66
CA VAL A 3 -11.11 22.21 -18.71
C VAL A 3 -9.84 21.78 -19.43
N THR A 4 -8.68 22.26 -18.97
CA THR A 4 -7.39 21.75 -19.45
C THR A 4 -7.12 20.39 -18.78
N PRO A 5 -6.74 19.35 -19.53
CA PRO A 5 -6.40 18.06 -18.93
C PRO A 5 -5.18 18.21 -18.01
N ILE A 6 -5.26 17.64 -16.81
CA ILE A 6 -4.13 17.53 -15.89
C ILE A 6 -3.10 16.61 -16.56
N PRO A 7 -1.82 17.01 -16.69
CA PRO A 7 -0.79 16.14 -17.22
C PRO A 7 -0.67 14.90 -16.32
N ALA A 8 -0.71 13.71 -16.92
CA ALA A 8 -0.59 12.46 -16.19
C ALA A 8 0.77 12.39 -15.48
N LEU A 9 0.76 12.11 -14.18
CA LEU A 9 1.98 11.81 -13.44
C LEU A 9 2.63 10.57 -14.07
N PRO A 10 3.96 10.53 -14.26
CA PRO A 10 4.64 9.31 -14.69
C PRO A 10 4.26 8.15 -13.76
N ALA A 11 3.91 7.01 -14.36
CA ALA A 11 3.56 5.81 -13.61
C ALA A 11 4.76 5.40 -12.72
N PRO A 12 4.52 4.99 -11.47
CA PRO A 12 5.59 4.51 -10.61
C PRO A 12 6.30 3.31 -11.27
N PRO A 13 7.61 3.13 -11.01
CA PRO A 13 8.35 1.99 -11.53
C PRO A 13 7.65 0.69 -11.09
N LYS A 14 7.64 -0.30 -11.99
CA LYS A 14 7.03 -1.59 -11.70
C LYS A 14 7.88 -2.30 -10.64
N PRO A 15 7.28 -2.75 -9.51
CA PRO A 15 8.03 -3.34 -8.42
C PRO A 15 8.72 -4.64 -8.86
N GLY A 16 9.93 -4.87 -8.34
CA GLY A 16 10.65 -6.13 -8.52
C GLY A 16 9.91 -7.30 -7.87
N SER A 17 10.37 -8.53 -8.13
CA SER A 17 9.81 -9.72 -7.48
C SER A 17 10.02 -9.71 -5.95
N ALA A 18 11.15 -9.17 -5.49
CA ALA A 18 11.43 -8.99 -4.07
C ALA A 18 10.43 -8.01 -3.44
N ASP A 19 10.29 -6.82 -4.01
CA ASP A 19 9.34 -5.80 -3.54
C ASP A 19 7.90 -6.32 -3.50
N GLN A 20 7.48 -7.16 -4.46
CA GLN A 20 6.15 -7.77 -4.47
C GLN A 20 5.94 -8.74 -3.30
N LEU A 21 6.96 -9.54 -2.97
CA LEU A 21 6.91 -10.45 -1.83
C LEU A 21 6.88 -9.69 -0.50
N GLU A 22 7.67 -8.62 -0.41
CA GLU A 22 7.70 -7.75 0.76
C GLU A 22 6.41 -6.95 0.91
N GLN A 23 5.83 -6.46 -0.19
CA GLN A 23 4.51 -5.82 -0.21
C GLN A 23 3.44 -6.76 0.32
N ALA A 24 3.38 -8.00 -0.17
CA ALA A 24 2.38 -8.98 0.30
C ALA A 24 2.53 -9.25 1.80
N PHE A 25 3.77 -9.38 2.28
CA PHE A 25 4.05 -9.54 3.72
C PHE A 25 3.59 -8.31 4.52
N LEU A 26 3.94 -7.10 4.08
CA LEU A 26 3.58 -5.86 4.74
C LEU A 26 2.06 -5.61 4.72
N GLU A 27 1.37 -5.94 3.63
CA GLU A 27 -0.10 -5.86 3.53
C GLU A 27 -0.77 -6.73 4.60
N GLU A 28 -0.25 -7.94 4.86
CA GLU A 28 -0.74 -8.79 5.95
C GLU A 28 -0.40 -8.21 7.33
N MET A 29 0.81 -7.68 7.54
CA MET A 29 1.18 -7.09 8.82
C MET A 29 0.31 -5.87 9.15
N LEU A 30 0.01 -5.02 8.17
CA LEU A 30 -0.80 -3.81 8.33
C LEU A 30 -2.24 -4.10 8.80
N LYS A 31 -2.77 -5.31 8.59
CA LYS A 31 -4.07 -5.70 9.17
C LYS A 31 -4.05 -5.70 10.70
N TYR A 32 -2.87 -5.88 11.31
CA TYR A 32 -2.69 -5.96 12.76
C TYR A 32 -2.05 -4.70 13.36
N CYS A 33 -1.10 -4.08 12.65
CA CYS A 33 -0.33 -2.93 13.14
C CYS A 33 -0.59 -1.63 12.37
N GLY A 34 -1.41 -1.67 11.31
CA GLY A 34 -1.71 -0.51 10.48
C GLY A 34 -2.73 0.45 11.10
N PRO A 35 -2.96 1.59 10.42
CA PRO A 35 -3.96 2.56 10.84
C PRO A 35 -5.35 1.91 10.91
N ARG A 36 -6.06 2.12 12.01
CA ARG A 36 -7.46 1.69 12.12
C ARG A 36 -8.39 2.75 11.58
N THR A 37 -9.57 2.31 11.12
CA THR A 37 -10.68 3.19 10.78
C THR A 37 -10.94 4.16 11.93
N SER A 38 -11.02 5.46 11.64
CA SER A 38 -11.37 6.43 12.67
C SER A 38 -12.85 6.31 13.00
N GLU A 39 -13.16 6.09 14.27
CA GLU A 39 -14.54 6.06 14.76
C GLU A 39 -15.02 7.47 15.16
N GLY A 40 -16.31 7.74 15.00
CA GLY A 40 -16.97 8.97 15.48
C GLY A 40 -17.25 10.01 14.39
N ALA A 41 -17.56 11.24 14.81
CA ALA A 41 -18.05 12.32 13.93
C ALA A 41 -17.03 12.79 12.87
N PHE A 42 -15.75 12.42 13.00
CA PHE A 42 -14.69 12.74 12.06
C PHE A 42 -14.20 11.51 11.25
N GLY A 43 -14.86 10.35 11.40
CA GLY A 43 -14.58 9.14 10.63
C GLY A 43 -15.26 9.15 9.27
N GLY A 44 -14.72 8.43 8.29
CA GLY A 44 -15.30 8.28 6.95
C GLY A 44 -16.43 7.24 6.87
N GLY A 45 -16.77 6.59 7.99
CA GLY A 45 -17.90 5.67 8.12
C GLY A 45 -17.85 4.50 7.14
N ILE A 46 -19.02 4.02 6.73
CA ILE A 46 -19.15 2.84 5.84
C ILE A 46 -18.36 3.02 4.53
N GLY A 47 -18.22 4.26 4.04
CA GLY A 47 -17.42 4.54 2.85
C GLY A 47 -15.94 4.21 3.04
N GLU A 48 -15.35 4.64 4.16
CA GLU A 48 -13.94 4.37 4.50
C GLU A 48 -13.65 2.87 4.60
N ASP A 49 -14.55 2.10 5.22
CA ASP A 49 -14.38 0.65 5.37
C ASP A 49 -14.23 -0.07 4.02
N GLN A 50 -14.95 0.37 2.99
CA GLN A 50 -14.85 -0.20 1.64
C GLN A 50 -13.50 0.11 0.96
N PHE A 51 -12.83 1.20 1.36
CA PHE A 51 -11.53 1.60 0.81
C PHE A 51 -10.32 1.19 1.68
N SER A 52 -10.55 0.68 2.88
CA SER A 52 -9.51 0.30 3.84
C SER A 52 -8.47 -0.69 3.28
N SER A 53 -8.91 -1.65 2.46
CA SER A 53 -8.03 -2.65 1.83
C SER A 53 -7.15 -2.03 0.75
N PHE A 54 -7.69 -1.12 -0.05
CA PHE A 54 -6.92 -0.39 -1.06
C PHE A 54 -5.86 0.50 -0.40
N LEU A 55 -6.22 1.20 0.68
CA LEU A 55 -5.26 2.01 1.44
C LEU A 55 -4.16 1.15 2.05
N SER A 56 -4.50 0.02 2.66
CA SER A 56 -3.52 -0.92 3.22
C SER A 56 -2.54 -1.43 2.14
N ARG A 57 -3.05 -1.76 0.95
CA ARG A 57 -2.22 -2.19 -0.18
C ARG A 57 -1.27 -1.10 -0.65
N GLU A 58 -1.74 0.14 -0.78
CA GLU A 58 -0.90 1.26 -1.23
C GLU A 58 0.17 1.60 -0.18
N TYR A 59 -0.16 1.58 1.11
CA TYR A 59 0.84 1.73 2.17
C TYR A 59 1.89 0.62 2.10
N ALA A 60 1.47 -0.64 1.93
CA ALA A 60 2.39 -1.76 1.78
C ALA A 60 3.30 -1.61 0.55
N ALA A 61 2.76 -1.15 -0.58
CA ALA A 61 3.53 -0.92 -1.81
C ALA A 61 4.60 0.17 -1.62
N VAL A 62 4.23 1.30 -1.01
CA VAL A 62 5.17 2.39 -0.72
C VAL A 62 6.23 1.94 0.27
N LEU A 63 5.85 1.19 1.32
CA LEU A 63 6.79 0.66 2.30
C LEU A 63 7.77 -0.33 1.66
N ALA A 64 7.29 -1.28 0.86
CA ALA A 64 8.14 -2.25 0.16
C ALA A 64 9.10 -1.59 -0.85
N ALA A 65 8.71 -0.47 -1.45
CA ALA A 65 9.59 0.28 -2.35
C ALA A 65 10.66 1.12 -1.62
N GLN A 66 10.48 1.39 -0.32
CA GLN A 66 11.36 2.25 0.47
C GLN A 66 12.19 1.47 1.50
N LEU A 67 11.72 0.30 1.89
CA LEU A 67 12.37 -0.59 2.84
C LEU A 67 12.99 -1.77 2.08
N ASP A 68 14.04 -2.34 2.66
CA ASP A 68 14.59 -3.63 2.24
C ASP A 68 14.50 -4.57 3.44
N LEU A 69 13.46 -5.42 3.45
CA LEU A 69 13.30 -6.42 4.50
C LEU A 69 14.18 -7.65 4.23
N GLY A 70 14.70 -7.81 3.01
CA GLY A 70 15.49 -8.94 2.54
C GLY A 70 14.72 -10.27 2.60
N LEU A 71 13.40 -10.26 2.44
CA LEU A 71 12.60 -11.48 2.56
C LEU A 71 12.85 -12.43 1.39
N ALA A 72 12.98 -11.90 0.18
CA ALA A 72 13.27 -12.70 -1.00
C ALA A 72 14.58 -13.50 -0.86
N THR A 73 15.65 -12.86 -0.37
CA THR A 73 16.94 -13.51 -0.13
C THR A 73 16.87 -14.59 0.96
N ARG A 74 16.08 -14.36 2.01
CA ARG A 74 15.95 -15.34 3.11
C ARG A 74 15.10 -16.55 2.72
N MET A 75 14.13 -16.38 1.82
CA MET A 75 13.31 -17.49 1.32
C MET A 75 14.01 -18.29 0.23
N ASP A 76 14.99 -17.71 -0.48
CA ASP A 76 15.82 -18.43 -1.46
C ASP A 76 16.90 -19.31 -0.79
N LEU A 77 17.06 -19.21 0.53
CA LEU A 77 18.05 -19.94 1.33
C LEU A 77 17.50 -21.22 1.99
N SER A 78 16.24 -21.59 1.74
CA SER A 78 15.57 -22.79 2.28
C SER A 78 15.36 -23.87 1.24
#